data_AF-A0A7Y5H4R7-F1
#
_entry.id   AF-A0A7Y5H4R7-F1
#
_cell.length_a   1.000
_cell.length_b   1.000
_cell.length_c   1.000
_cell.angle_alpha   90.00
_cell.angle_beta   90.00
_cell.angle_gamma   90.00
#
_symmetry.space_group_name_H-M   'P 1'
#
loop_
_entity.id
_entity.type
_entity.pdbx_description
1 polymer ?
#
loop_
_entity_poly.entity_id
_entity_poly.type
_entity_poly.pdbx_seq_one_letter_code
_entity_poly.pdbx_strand_id
1 'polypeptide(L)'
;MPKKSQVQSTKRVRVKGLGWKRSVAIDSDKYKIVSKAILSVLTTSPIRFTEIVRLVEKKIPDFEGSLSWYTISVARELEAQGKIIRHPKPVLYSKPRRTIKK
;
A
#
# COMPACT_ATOMS: atom_id res chain seq x y z
N MET A 1 20.93 -26.57 -11.82
CA MET A 1 20.22 -25.29 -11.71
C MET A 1 20.31 -24.80 -10.28
N PRO A 2 20.84 -23.60 -10.03
CA PRO A 2 20.43 -22.82 -8.86
C PRO A 2 19.88 -21.47 -9.31
N LYS A 3 18.63 -21.16 -8.94
CA LYS A 3 18.05 -19.82 -9.12
C LYS A 3 18.88 -18.85 -8.28
N LYS A 4 19.64 -17.99 -8.97
CA LYS A 4 20.40 -16.90 -8.36
C LYS A 4 19.42 -15.99 -7.62
N SER A 5 19.32 -16.14 -6.30
CA SER A 5 18.75 -15.11 -5.42
C SER A 5 19.64 -13.89 -5.55
N GLN A 6 19.26 -12.98 -6.45
CA GLN A 6 19.93 -11.71 -6.61
C GLN A 6 19.82 -10.97 -5.28
N VAL A 7 20.99 -10.76 -4.67
CA VAL A 7 21.24 -9.79 -3.61
C VAL A 7 20.79 -8.43 -4.14
N GLN A 8 19.56 -8.03 -3.86
CA GLN A 8 19.05 -6.73 -4.25
C GLN A 8 19.48 -5.71 -3.19
N SER A 9 20.33 -4.78 -3.61
CA SER A 9 20.68 -3.55 -2.90
C SER A 9 19.45 -2.98 -2.20
N THR A 10 19.36 -3.13 -0.88
CA THR A 10 18.18 -2.77 -0.07
C THR A 10 18.00 -1.25 -0.01
N LYS A 11 17.52 -0.66 -1.10
CA LYS A 11 17.02 0.71 -1.10
C LYS A 11 15.82 0.71 -0.17
N ARG A 12 15.94 1.39 0.97
CA ARG A 12 14.83 1.55 1.93
C ARG A 12 14.13 2.87 1.66
N VAL A 13 12.81 2.82 1.55
CA VAL A 13 11.94 4.01 1.45
C VAL A 13 11.49 4.40 2.85
N ARG A 14 11.60 5.68 3.19
CA ARG A 14 11.04 6.21 4.43
C ARG A 14 9.57 6.52 4.22
N VAL A 15 8.73 5.69 4.78
CA VAL A 15 7.28 5.84 4.76
C VAL A 15 6.85 6.72 5.92
N LYS A 16 6.21 7.86 5.63
CA LYS A 16 5.55 8.74 6.61
C LYS A 16 4.05 8.62 6.43
N GLY A 17 3.38 7.91 7.34
CA GLY A 17 1.92 7.87 7.39
C GLY A 17 1.35 9.23 7.80
N LEU A 18 0.19 9.60 7.24
CA LEU A 18 -0.51 10.80 7.68
C LEU A 18 -0.89 10.69 9.18
N GLY A 19 -0.36 11.60 10.00
CA GLY A 19 -0.54 11.60 11.46
C GLY A 19 0.48 10.78 12.26
N TRP A 20 1.53 10.24 11.63
CA TRP A 20 2.59 9.50 12.34
C TRP A 20 3.68 10.43 12.86
N LYS A 21 4.08 10.26 14.13
CA LYS A 21 5.21 10.99 14.73
C LYS A 21 6.57 10.52 14.20
N ARG A 22 6.67 9.29 13.70
CA ARG A 22 7.93 8.68 13.23
C ARG A 22 7.75 8.08 11.84
N SER A 23 8.76 8.23 10.99
CA SER A 23 8.83 7.53 9.70
C SER A 23 9.34 6.11 9.89
N VAL A 24 8.80 5.18 9.11
CA VAL A 24 9.25 3.79 9.11
C VAL A 24 10.06 3.52 7.84
N ALA A 25 11.18 2.82 7.98
CA ALA A 25 11.99 2.40 6.83
C ALA A 25 11.45 1.06 6.32
N ILE A 26 10.94 1.04 5.09
CA ILE A 26 10.41 -0.16 4.43
C ILE A 26 11.29 -0.46 3.22
N ASP A 27 11.49 -1.74 2.92
CA ASP A 27 12.16 -2.15 1.69
C ASP A 27 11.44 -1.58 0.45
N SER A 28 12.19 -0.99 -0.49
CA SER A 28 11.60 -0.30 -1.63
C SER A 28 10.84 -1.22 -2.56
N ASP A 29 11.25 -2.49 -2.68
CA ASP A 29 10.62 -3.43 -3.59
C ASP A 29 9.33 -3.96 -2.97
N LYS A 30 9.35 -4.28 -1.66
CA LYS A 30 8.11 -4.59 -0.92
C LYS A 30 7.13 -3.42 -0.95
N TYR A 31 7.61 -2.19 -0.78
CA TYR A 31 6.80 -0.98 -0.89
C TYR A 31 6.13 -0.85 -2.26
N LYS A 32 6.90 -1.00 -3.36
CA LYS A 32 6.38 -0.90 -4.72
C LYS A 32 5.35 -1.98 -5.03
N ILE A 33 5.63 -3.22 -4.63
CA ILE A 33 4.72 -4.36 -4.83
C ILE A 33 3.38 -4.10 -4.13
N VAL A 34 3.42 -3.76 -2.84
CA VAL A 34 2.22 -3.51 -2.04
C VAL A 34 1.48 -2.26 -2.51
N SER A 35 2.18 -1.15 -2.78
CA SER A 35 1.54 0.09 -3.27
C SER A 35 0.84 -0.12 -4.61
N LYS A 36 1.47 -0.84 -5.55
CA LYS A 36 0.86 -1.19 -6.84
C LYS A 36 -0.35 -2.10 -6.66
N ALA A 37 -0.28 -3.07 -5.76
CA ALA A 37 -1.42 -3.94 -5.47
C ALA A 37 -2.59 -3.17 -4.86
N ILE A 38 -2.34 -2.34 -3.83
CA ILE A 38 -3.34 -1.47 -3.20
C ILE A 38 -4.01 -0.56 -4.24
N LEU A 39 -3.21 0.16 -5.02
CA LEU A 39 -3.75 1.04 -6.07
C LEU A 39 -4.45 0.24 -7.17
N SER A 40 -4.14 -1.03 -7.37
CA SER A 40 -4.86 -1.86 -8.35
C SER A 40 -6.21 -2.36 -7.83
N VAL A 41 -6.33 -2.65 -6.53
CA VAL A 41 -7.57 -3.18 -5.94
C VAL A 41 -8.53 -2.08 -5.49
N LEU A 42 -8.01 -0.90 -5.14
CA LEU A 42 -8.84 0.23 -4.79
C LEU A 42 -9.59 0.77 -6.02
N THR A 43 -10.87 1.04 -5.82
CA THR A 43 -11.76 1.68 -6.78
C THR A 43 -12.20 3.06 -6.28
N THR A 44 -12.99 3.78 -7.08
CA THR A 44 -13.69 4.99 -6.59
C THR A 44 -14.74 4.66 -5.53
N SER A 45 -15.27 3.44 -5.52
CA SER A 45 -16.15 2.96 -4.45
C SER A 45 -15.35 2.72 -3.17
N PRO A 46 -15.78 3.28 -2.02
CA PRO A 46 -15.13 3.06 -0.74
C PRO A 46 -15.26 1.61 -0.27
N ILE A 47 -14.13 0.97 0.06
CA ILE A 47 -14.08 -0.39 0.59
C ILE A 47 -13.39 -0.45 1.96
N ARG A 48 -13.70 -1.48 2.75
CA ARG A 48 -13.14 -1.67 4.10
C ARG A 48 -11.67 -2.05 4.03
N PHE A 49 -10.91 -1.70 5.07
CA PHE A 49 -9.50 -2.09 5.18
C PHE A 49 -9.29 -3.61 5.07
N THR A 50 -10.13 -4.38 5.76
CA THR A 50 -10.08 -5.84 5.73
C THR A 50 -10.25 -6.40 4.32
N GLU A 51 -11.12 -5.79 3.52
CA GLU A 51 -11.34 -6.18 2.12
C GLU A 51 -10.12 -5.86 1.26
N ILE A 52 -9.49 -4.69 1.47
CA ILE A 52 -8.24 -4.33 0.77
C ILE A 52 -7.16 -5.37 1.05
N VAL A 53 -6.94 -5.73 2.32
CA VAL A 53 -5.93 -6.74 2.68
C VAL A 53 -6.21 -8.07 1.98
N ARG A 54 -7.46 -8.55 2.00
CA ARG A 54 -7.86 -9.79 1.33
C ARG A 54 -7.64 -9.73 -0.19
N LEU A 55 -7.94 -8.61 -0.83
CA LEU A 55 -7.72 -8.43 -2.27
C LEU A 55 -6.24 -8.33 -2.63
N VAL A 56 -5.43 -7.69 -1.78
CA VAL A 56 -3.98 -7.61 -1.94
C VAL A 56 -3.34 -8.99 -1.75
N GLU A 57 -3.79 -9.76 -0.75
CA GLU A 57 -3.32 -11.13 -0.49
C GLU A 57 -3.57 -12.04 -1.70
N LYS A 58 -4.76 -11.94 -2.32
CA LYS A 58 -5.06 -12.65 -3.58
C LYS A 58 -4.14 -12.26 -4.74
N LYS A 59 -3.63 -11.02 -4.75
CA LYS A 59 -2.69 -10.57 -5.79
C LYS A 59 -1.25 -10.98 -5.53
N ILE A 60 -0.86 -11.12 -4.27
CA ILE A 60 0.50 -11.41 -3.85
C ILE A 60 0.45 -12.48 -2.74
N PRO A 61 0.10 -13.73 -3.09
CA PRO A 61 -0.05 -14.79 -2.09
C PRO A 61 1.29 -15.15 -1.41
N ASP A 62 2.40 -15.06 -2.15
CA ASP A 62 3.74 -15.41 -1.66
C ASP A 62 4.47 -14.22 -0.99
N PHE A 63 3.73 -13.31 -0.35
CA PHE A 63 4.34 -12.14 0.27
C PHE A 63 5.04 -12.50 1.60
N GLU A 64 6.34 -12.26 1.67
CA GLU A 64 7.09 -12.42 2.92
C GLU A 64 6.87 -11.26 3.91
N GLY A 65 6.18 -11.57 5.01
CA GLY A 65 5.98 -10.68 6.16
C GLY A 65 4.50 -10.38 6.44
N SER A 66 4.25 -9.47 7.39
CA SER A 66 2.87 -9.12 7.76
C SER A 66 2.19 -8.22 6.72
N LEU A 67 1.49 -8.83 5.76
CA LEU A 67 0.84 -8.09 4.67
C LEU A 67 -0.11 -6.99 5.19
N SER A 68 -0.84 -7.25 6.27
CA SER A 68 -1.70 -6.25 6.94
C SER A 68 -0.91 -5.02 7.41
N TRP A 69 0.27 -5.22 8.00
CA TRP A 69 1.13 -4.13 8.47
C TRP A 69 1.72 -3.32 7.31
N TYR A 70 2.18 -3.98 6.25
CA TYR A 70 2.64 -3.31 5.04
C TYR A 70 1.50 -2.54 4.37
N THR A 71 0.31 -3.16 4.31
CA THR A 71 -0.87 -2.56 3.68
C THR A 71 -1.29 -1.29 4.40
N ILE A 72 -1.36 -1.30 5.74
CA ILE A 72 -1.72 -0.08 6.48
C ILE A 72 -0.64 0.99 6.38
N SER A 73 0.64 0.63 6.48
CA SER A 73 1.75 1.59 6.37
C SER A 73 1.76 2.29 5.02
N VAL A 74 1.65 1.50 3.94
CA VAL A 74 1.61 2.01 2.57
C VAL A 74 0.33 2.79 2.31
N ALA A 75 -0.83 2.32 2.78
CA ALA A 75 -2.09 3.05 2.63
C ALA A 75 -2.02 4.43 3.30
N ARG A 76 -1.49 4.54 4.51
CA ARG A 76 -1.33 5.83 5.20
C ARG A 76 -0.39 6.80 4.48
N GLU A 77 0.60 6.28 3.78
CA GLU A 77 1.46 7.12 2.94
C GLU A 77 0.79 7.53 1.65
N LEU A 78 0.07 6.61 1.00
CA LEU A 78 -0.73 6.93 -0.18
C LEU A 78 -1.82 7.96 0.16
N GLU A 79 -2.35 7.92 1.38
CA GLU A 79 -3.26 8.94 1.94
C GLU A 79 -2.53 10.28 2.08
N ALA A 80 -1.33 10.30 2.67
CA ALA A 80 -0.49 11.49 2.76
C ALA A 80 -0.10 12.08 1.39
N GLN A 81 0.10 11.22 0.38
CA GLN A 81 0.38 11.59 -1.01
C GLN A 81 -0.89 11.98 -1.79
N GLY A 82 -2.09 11.91 -1.19
CA GLY A 82 -3.36 12.21 -1.85
C GLY A 82 -3.79 11.20 -2.92
N LYS A 83 -3.16 10.02 -2.99
CA LYS A 83 -3.47 8.94 -3.95
C LYS A 83 -4.63 8.06 -3.52
N ILE A 84 -4.96 8.04 -2.24
CA ILE A 84 -6.16 7.41 -1.70
C ILE A 84 -6.83 8.35 -0.70
N ILE A 85 -8.14 8.20 -0.54
CA ILE A 85 -8.95 8.93 0.43
C ILE A 85 -9.39 7.94 1.51
N ARG A 86 -9.18 8.31 2.77
CA ARG A 86 -9.70 7.57 3.92
C ARG A 86 -10.95 8.24 4.46
N HIS A 87 -11.99 7.44 4.65
CA HIS A 87 -13.24 7.84 5.29
C HIS A 87 -13.22 7.34 6.74
N PRO A 88 -13.46 8.17 7.76
CA PRO A 88 -13.21 7.81 9.16
C PRO A 88 -14.33 6.99 9.84
N LYS A 89 -15.59 7.05 9.36
CA LYS A 89 -16.73 6.38 10.00
C LYS A 89 -17.73 5.86 8.96
N PRO A 90 -17.80 4.54 8.69
CA PRO A 90 -16.83 3.50 9.05
C PRO A 90 -15.47 3.73 8.35
N VAL A 91 -14.41 3.03 8.80
CA VAL A 91 -13.08 3.16 8.17
C VAL A 91 -13.09 2.52 6.77
N LEU A 92 -13.17 3.35 5.75
CA LEU A 92 -13.17 2.95 4.34
C LEU A 92 -12.05 3.67 3.58
N TYR A 93 -11.64 3.10 2.45
CA TYR A 93 -10.71 3.76 1.55
C TYR A 93 -11.24 3.73 0.12
N SER A 94 -11.04 4.82 -0.61
CA SER A 94 -11.38 4.96 -2.02
C SER A 94 -10.25 5.65 -2.78
N LYS A 95 -10.20 5.49 -4.10
CA LYS A 95 -9.38 6.37 -4.95
C LYS A 95 -9.97 7.77 -4.96
N PRO A 96 -9.15 8.82 -5.06
CA PRO A 96 -9.63 10.14 -5.41
C PRO A 96 -10.29 10.06 -6.78
N ARG A 97 -11.44 10.72 -6.93
CA ARG A 97 -12.10 10.84 -8.23
C ARG A 97 -11.11 11.60 -9.12
N ARG A 98 -10.54 10.94 -10.13
CA ARG A 98 -9.65 11.60 -11.10
C ARG A 98 -10.49 12.68 -11.78
N THR A 99 -10.31 13.93 -11.38
CA THR A 99 -10.74 15.06 -12.18
C THR A 99 -9.80 15.09 -13.37
N ILE A 100 -10.28 14.58 -14.50
CA ILE A 100 -9.64 14.83 -15.77
C ILE A 100 -9.78 16.34 -15.95
N LYS A 101 -8.75 17.12 -15.59
CA LYS A 101 -8.63 18.48 -16.06
C LYS A 101 -8.45 18.36 -17.57
N LYS A 102 -9.52 18.68 -18.28
CA LYS A 102 -9.59 18.76 -19.73
C LYS A 102 -8.84 19.99 -20.21
#